data_AF-A0A1Y1S564-F1
#
_entry.id   AF-A0A1Y1S564-F1
#
_cell.length_a   1.000
_cell.length_b   1.000
_cell.length_c   1.000
_cell.angle_alpha   90.00
_cell.angle_beta   90.00
_cell.angle_gamma   90.00
#
_symmetry.space_group_name_H-M   'P 1'
#
loop_
_entity.id
_entity.type
_entity.pdbx_description
1 polymer ?
#
loop_
_entity_poly.entity_id
_entity_poly.type
_entity_poly.pdbx_seq_one_letter_code
_entity_poly.pdbx_strand_id
1 'polypeptide(L)'
;MFQGQSMFSGWNVPRGSGIHVVMGDCKVLFTANKKERALMKAKVSARNVKWTDSSRAFYKKNNKKEKVEEKLFTITKKVRGFNLLPSKLVEKAPKKTTTLPPKGGEKVHKNANLR
;
A
#
# COMPACT_ATOMS: atom_id res chain seq x y z
N MET A 1 19.44 12.57 -6.16
CA MET A 1 17.97 12.76 -6.00
C MET A 1 17.27 12.14 -7.19
N PHE A 2 16.24 11.31 -6.97
CA PHE A 2 15.48 10.66 -8.04
C PHE A 2 14.32 11.54 -8.52
N GLN A 3 13.98 11.48 -9.81
CA GLN A 3 12.80 12.15 -10.38
C GLN A 3 11.51 11.45 -9.97
N GLY A 4 11.54 10.11 -9.99
CA GLY A 4 10.38 9.27 -9.78
C GLY A 4 10.65 7.83 -10.22
N GLN A 5 9.62 7.00 -10.17
CA GLN A 5 9.69 5.60 -10.54
C GLN A 5 9.12 5.40 -11.95
N SER A 6 9.83 4.68 -12.82
CA SER A 6 9.32 4.33 -14.15
C SER A 6 8.06 3.47 -14.04
N MET A 7 7.02 3.84 -14.76
CA MET A 7 5.74 3.11 -14.76
C MET A 7 5.85 1.71 -15.40
N PHE A 8 6.84 1.50 -16.28
CA PHE A 8 7.01 0.22 -16.94
C PHE A 8 7.85 -0.75 -16.11
N SER A 9 9.07 -0.35 -15.75
CA SER A 9 10.02 -1.22 -15.06
C SER A 9 9.86 -1.22 -13.55
N GLY A 10 9.29 -0.17 -12.97
CA GLY A 10 9.28 0.04 -11.52
C GLY A 10 10.62 0.52 -10.97
N TRP A 11 11.56 0.96 -11.80
CA TRP A 11 12.88 1.40 -11.34
C TRP A 11 12.91 2.90 -11.07
N ASN A 12 13.70 3.32 -10.07
CA ASN A 12 13.89 4.73 -9.77
C ASN A 12 14.75 5.39 -10.86
N VAL A 13 14.25 6.47 -11.42
CA VAL A 13 14.90 7.24 -12.50
C VAL A 13 15.58 8.46 -11.89
N PRO A 14 16.86 8.72 -12.18
CA PRO A 14 17.55 9.89 -11.66
C PRO A 14 16.96 11.20 -12.21
N ARG A 15 17.09 12.28 -11.44
CA ARG A 15 16.63 13.61 -11.86
C ARG A 15 17.34 14.05 -13.16
N GLY A 16 16.58 14.59 -14.11
CA GLY A 16 17.08 14.94 -15.44
C GLY A 16 17.12 13.78 -16.45
N SER A 17 16.75 12.57 -16.04
CA SER A 17 16.59 11.41 -16.93
C SER A 17 15.12 11.01 -17.05
N GLY A 18 14.81 10.23 -18.08
CA GLY A 18 13.44 9.78 -18.36
C GLY A 18 12.62 10.77 -19.17
N ILE A 19 11.46 10.32 -19.63
CA ILE A 19 10.51 11.11 -20.42
C ILE A 19 9.11 10.92 -19.84
N HIS A 20 8.42 12.04 -19.64
CA HIS A 20 6.99 12.10 -19.35
C HIS A 20 6.24 12.24 -20.67
N VAL A 21 5.36 11.28 -20.96
CA VAL A 21 4.45 11.35 -22.11
C VAL A 21 3.05 11.59 -21.57
N VAL A 22 2.44 12.69 -21.97
CA VAL A 22 1.04 12.99 -21.64
C VAL A 22 0.16 12.30 -22.67
N MET A 23 -0.71 11.42 -22.20
CA MET A 23 -1.69 10.71 -23.01
C MET A 23 -2.94 11.58 -23.21
N GLY A 24 -3.75 11.26 -24.22
CA GLY A 24 -5.00 11.99 -24.51
C GLY A 24 -6.05 11.92 -23.41
N ASP A 25 -5.94 10.98 -22.47
CA ASP A 25 -6.77 10.85 -21.27
C ASP A 25 -6.18 11.58 -20.05
N CYS A 26 -5.29 12.55 -20.29
CA CYS A 26 -4.56 13.31 -19.28
C CYS A 26 -3.68 12.46 -18.33
N LYS A 27 -3.48 11.17 -18.62
CA LYS A 27 -2.56 10.33 -17.86
C LYS A 27 -1.12 10.62 -18.27
N VAL A 28 -0.24 10.71 -17.28
CA VAL A 28 1.19 10.90 -17.53
C VAL A 28 1.89 9.56 -17.43
N LEU A 29 2.49 9.12 -18.54
CA LEU A 29 3.34 7.93 -18.60
C LEU A 29 4.80 8.34 -18.41
N PHE A 30 5.38 7.99 -17.26
CA PHE A 30 6.81 8.21 -17.01
C PHE A 30 7.62 6.95 -17.33
N THR A 31 8.61 7.10 -18.22
CA THR A 31 9.49 6.01 -18.66
C THR A 31 10.96 6.40 -18.53
N ALA A 32 11.82 5.45 -18.14
CA ALA A 32 13.24 5.72 -17.94
C ALA A 32 13.98 5.85 -19.29
N ASN A 33 13.84 4.83 -20.15
CA ASN A 33 14.71 4.65 -21.31
C ASN A 33 13.94 4.36 -22.61
N LYS A 34 14.62 4.46 -23.76
CA LYS A 34 14.07 4.09 -25.08
C LYS A 34 13.60 2.64 -25.13
N LYS A 35 14.28 1.73 -24.41
CA LYS A 35 13.93 0.30 -24.30
C LYS A 35 12.49 0.11 -23.78
N GLU A 36 12.14 0.80 -22.70
CA GLU A 36 10.81 0.72 -22.09
C GLU A 36 9.74 1.29 -23.02
N ARG A 37 10.05 2.42 -23.68
CA ARG A 37 9.15 3.03 -24.66
C ARG A 37 8.88 2.11 -25.85
N ALA A 38 9.89 1.40 -26.36
CA ALA A 38 9.70 0.44 -27.45
C ALA A 38 8.78 -0.72 -27.04
N LEU A 39 8.95 -1.25 -25.83
CA LEU A 39 8.09 -2.32 -25.29
C LEU A 39 6.66 -1.84 -25.05
N MET A 40 6.48 -0.62 -24.56
CA MET A 40 5.18 0.02 -24.38
C MET A 40 4.46 0.25 -25.72
N LYS A 41 5.20 0.73 -26.74
CA LYS A 41 4.65 0.88 -28.11
C LYS A 41 4.23 -0.46 -28.71
N ALA A 42 5.00 -1.52 -28.46
CA ALA A 42 4.66 -2.89 -28.84
C ALA A 42 3.55 -3.52 -27.96
N LYS A 43 2.97 -2.76 -27.00
CA LYS A 43 1.93 -3.20 -26.07
C LYS A 43 2.30 -4.46 -25.27
N VAL A 44 3.60 -4.67 -25.03
CA VAL A 44 4.08 -5.77 -24.20
C VAL A 44 3.82 -5.44 -22.74
N SER A 45 3.10 -6.30 -22.03
CA SER A 45 2.86 -6.13 -20.59
C SER A 45 4.18 -6.21 -19.80
N ALA A 46 4.38 -5.29 -18.87
CA ALA A 46 5.55 -5.29 -17.99
C ALA A 46 5.67 -6.60 -17.19
N ARG A 47 4.56 -7.27 -16.87
CA ARG A 47 4.54 -8.59 -16.17
C ARG A 47 5.26 -9.69 -16.95
N ASN A 48 5.25 -9.61 -18.29
CA ASN A 48 5.86 -10.61 -19.17
C ASN A 48 7.38 -10.39 -19.33
N VAL A 49 7.88 -9.24 -18.92
CA VAL A 49 9.29 -8.86 -19.08
C VAL A 49 10.05 -9.17 -17.80
N LYS A 50 10.85 -10.24 -17.81
CA LYS A 50 11.47 -10.87 -16.62
C LYS A 50 12.26 -9.94 -15.68
N TRP A 51 12.81 -8.84 -16.19
CA TRP A 51 13.65 -7.92 -15.43
C TRP A 51 12.87 -6.78 -14.73
N THR A 52 11.59 -6.60 -15.06
CA THR A 52 10.75 -5.57 -14.44
C THR A 52 10.38 -5.96 -13.02
N ASP A 53 10.14 -4.95 -12.19
CA ASP A 53 9.68 -5.17 -10.83
C ASP A 53 8.31 -5.86 -10.78
N SER A 54 7.42 -5.51 -11.71
CA SER A 54 6.10 -6.13 -11.84
C SER A 54 6.15 -7.62 -12.15
N SER A 55 7.07 -8.06 -13.03
CA SER A 55 7.29 -9.48 -13.32
C SER A 55 7.87 -10.21 -12.11
N ARG A 56 8.89 -9.63 -11.47
CA ARG A 56 9.54 -10.23 -10.30
C ARG A 56 8.61 -10.33 -9.10
N ALA A 57 7.75 -9.33 -8.87
CA ALA A 57 6.70 -9.37 -7.87
C ALA A 57 5.67 -10.47 -8.17
N PHE A 58 5.23 -10.60 -9.43
CA PHE A 58 4.30 -11.65 -9.86
C PHE A 58 4.85 -13.07 -9.61
N TYR A 59 6.13 -13.29 -9.94
CA TYR A 59 6.81 -14.57 -9.70
C TYR A 59 7.42 -14.67 -8.28
N LYS A 60 7.11 -13.74 -7.36
CA LYS A 60 7.58 -13.71 -5.97
C LYS A 60 9.10 -13.78 -5.80
N LYS A 61 9.87 -13.30 -6.79
CA LYS A 61 11.35 -13.31 -6.78
C LYS A 61 11.98 -12.20 -5.94
N ASN A 62 11.19 -11.19 -5.53
CA ASN A 62 11.71 -10.02 -4.81
C ASN A 62 11.82 -10.20 -3.29
N ASN A 63 11.26 -11.26 -2.70
CA ASN A 63 11.09 -11.30 -1.24
C ASN A 63 11.68 -12.56 -0.60
N LYS A 64 12.93 -12.45 -0.14
CA LYS A 64 13.31 -12.98 1.18
C LYS A 64 13.18 -11.84 2.18
N LYS A 65 11.95 -11.33 2.38
CA LYS A 65 11.74 -10.40 3.48
C LYS A 65 11.76 -11.24 4.74
N GLU A 66 12.78 -11.07 5.58
CA GLU A 66 12.69 -11.51 6.97
C GLU A 66 11.37 -10.94 7.51
N LYS A 67 10.58 -11.79 8.18
CA LYS A 67 9.39 -11.33 8.86
C LYS A 67 9.86 -10.44 10.00
N VAL A 68 10.07 -9.16 9.71
CA VAL A 68 10.21 -8.14 10.74
C VAL A 68 8.80 -7.98 11.29
N GLU A 69 8.52 -8.72 12.36
CA GLU A 69 7.32 -8.50 13.15
C GLU A 69 7.44 -7.09 13.74
N GLU A 70 6.88 -6.11 13.04
CA GLU A 70 6.66 -4.78 13.61
C GLU A 70 5.77 -4.97 14.83
N LYS A 71 6.38 -4.99 16.01
CA LYS A 71 5.68 -4.98 17.29
C LYS A 71 4.93 -3.66 17.38
N LEU A 72 3.72 -3.63 16.86
CA LEU A 72 2.78 -2.53 17.07
C LEU A 72 2.42 -2.55 18.56
N PHE A 73 3.17 -1.80 19.37
CA PHE A 73 2.86 -1.62 20.78
C PHE A 73 1.58 -0.79 20.90
N THR A 74 0.45 -1.46 21.13
CA THR A 74 -0.79 -0.77 21.47
C THR A 74 -0.67 -0.18 22.87
N ILE A 75 -0.66 1.15 22.99
CA ILE A 75 -0.61 1.82 24.29
C ILE A 75 -1.88 1.49 25.07
N THR A 76 -1.75 0.75 26.17
CA THR A 76 -2.84 0.53 27.13
C THR A 76 -3.17 1.84 27.84
N LYS A 77 -4.35 2.40 27.56
CA LYS A 77 -4.86 3.58 28.26
C LYS A 77 -5.13 3.21 29.72
N LYS A 78 -4.53 3.95 30.66
CA LYS A 78 -4.82 3.86 32.09
C LYS A 78 -5.72 5.04 32.48
N VAL A 79 -6.72 4.80 33.32
CA VAL A 79 -7.52 5.87 33.93
C VAL A 79 -6.62 6.60 34.91
N ARG A 80 -6.39 7.90 34.68
CA ARG A 80 -5.69 8.77 35.63
C ARG A 80 -6.76 9.52 36.43
N GLY A 81 -6.61 9.54 37.76
CA GLY A 81 -7.47 10.35 38.63
C GLY A 81 -7.26 11.84 38.38
N PHE A 82 -8.22 12.66 38.81
CA PHE A 82 -8.10 14.11 38.82
C PHE A 82 -7.58 14.57 40.19
N ASN A 83 -6.84 15.69 40.24
CA ASN A 83 -6.40 16.26 41.51
C ASN A 83 -7.62 16.57 42.40
N LEU A 84 -7.52 16.26 43.69
CA LEU A 84 -8.58 16.39 44.70
C LEU A 84 -9.80 15.45 44.56
N LEU A 85 -9.78 14.50 43.60
CA LEU A 85 -10.85 13.50 43.45
C LEU A 85 -10.31 12.06 43.60
N PRO A 86 -10.84 11.26 44.54
CA PRO A 86 -10.48 9.85 44.67
C PRO A 86 -10.76 9.06 43.37
N SER A 87 -9.78 8.28 42.90
CA SER A 87 -9.90 7.43 41.70
C SER A 87 -11.10 6.48 41.75
N LYS A 88 -11.46 5.99 42.95
CA LYS A 88 -12.63 5.12 43.19
C LYS A 88 -13.98 5.75 42.81
N LEU A 89 -14.09 7.09 42.77
CA LEU A 89 -15.32 7.77 42.33
C LEU A 89 -15.43 7.81 40.80
N VAL A 90 -14.30 7.95 40.11
CA VAL A 90 -14.22 7.99 38.64
C VAL A 90 -14.50 6.61 38.03
N GLU A 91 -14.07 5.53 38.68
CA GLU A 91 -14.29 4.15 38.25
C GLU A 91 -15.76 3.70 38.35
N LYS A 92 -16.54 4.35 39.22
CA LYS A 92 -17.98 4.04 39.44
C LYS A 92 -18.91 4.72 38.43
N ALA A 93 -18.40 5.59 37.56
CA ALA A 93 -19.21 6.17 36.51
C ALA A 93 -19.70 5.06 35.56
N PRO A 94 -21.01 4.91 35.31
CA PRO A 94 -21.52 3.86 34.44
C PRO A 94 -20.92 4.04 33.05
N LYS A 95 -20.25 3.00 32.55
CA LYS A 95 -19.80 2.95 31.16
C LYS A 95 -21.04 3.12 30.29
N LYS A 96 -21.21 4.28 29.65
CA LYS A 96 -22.15 4.39 28.54
C LYS A 96 -21.69 3.35 27.53
N THR A 97 -22.50 2.32 27.33
CA THR A 97 -22.35 1.32 26.27
C THR A 97 -22.47 2.05 24.95
N THR A 98 -21.36 2.57 24.44
CA THR A 98 -21.25 2.84 23.00
C THR A 98 -21.37 1.50 22.30
N THR A 99 -22.54 1.26 21.73
CA THR A 99 -22.79 0.19 20.76
C THR A 99 -21.81 0.37 19.61
N LEU A 100 -20.66 -0.29 19.70
CA LEU A 100 -19.81 -0.51 18.54
C LEU A 100 -20.64 -1.33 17.54
N PRO A 101 -20.72 -0.94 16.25
CA PRO A 101 -21.37 -1.77 15.25
C PRO A 101 -20.69 -3.14 15.24
N PRO A 102 -21.44 -4.24 15.05
CA PRO A 102 -20.86 -5.57 15.05
C PRO A 102 -19.74 -5.61 14.00
N LYS A 103 -18.52 -5.94 14.45
CA LYS A 103 -17.44 -6.41 13.58
C LYS A 103 -17.80 -7.81 13.07
N GLY A 104 -18.86 -7.89 12.27
CA GLY A 104 -19.12 -8.99 11.38
C GLY A 104 -18.23 -8.80 10.17
N GLY A 105 -17.18 -9.60 10.05
CA GLY A 105 -16.46 -9.70 8.80
C GLY A 105 -17.42 -10.23 7.74
N GLU A 106 -17.79 -9.39 6.79
CA GLU A 106 -18.41 -9.83 5.55
C GLU A 106 -17.41 -10.79 4.89
N LYS A 107 -17.69 -12.10 4.99
CA LYS A 107 -17.09 -13.07 4.08
C LYS A 107 -17.68 -12.77 2.72
N VAL A 108 -16.99 -11.93 1.94
CA VAL A 108 -17.24 -11.79 0.52
C VAL A 108 -17.06 -13.16 -0.09
N HIS A 109 -18.17 -13.85 -0.34
CA HIS A 109 -18.18 -15.07 -1.12
C HIS A 109 -17.58 -14.72 -2.48
N LYS A 110 -16.47 -15.40 -2.82
CA LYS A 110 -15.96 -15.43 -4.17
C LYS A 110 -17.05 -16.04 -5.04
N ASN A 111 -17.78 -15.23 -5.80
CA ASN A 111 -18.49 -15.74 -6.95
C ASN A 111 -17.43 -16.09 -8.00
N ALA A 112 -17.04 -17.37 -7.98
CA ALA A 112 -16.49 -18.03 -9.14
C ALA A 112 -17.59 -18.06 -10.21
N ASN A 113 -17.23 -17.63 -11.42
CA ASN A 113 -17.97 -17.75 -12.67
C ASN A 113 -19.25 -16.91 -12.80
N LEU A 114 -19.16 -15.82 -13.56
CA LEU A 114 -20.21 -15.34 -14.45
C LEU A 114 -19.53 -14.70 -15.67
N ARG A 115 -19.57 -15.48 -16.76
CA ARG A 115 -19.32 -15.21 -18.19
C ARG A 115 -18.43 -14.03 -18.60
#